data_AF-A0A1G9DZB5-F1
#
_entry.id   AF-A0A1G9DZB5-F1
#
_cell.length_a   1.000
_cell.length_b   1.000
_cell.length_c   1.000
_cell.angle_alpha   90.00
_cell.angle_beta   90.00
_cell.angle_gamma   90.00
#
_symmetry.space_group_name_H-M   'P 1'
#
loop_
_entity.id
_entity.type
_entity.pdbx_description
1 polymer ?
#
loop_
_entity_poly.entity_id
_entity_poly.type
_entity_poly.pdbx_seq_one_letter_code
_entity_poly.pdbx_strand_id
1 'polypeptide(L)'
;MSGLLVAGTTSDAGKSVVTTGLCRAFARRGVKVAPYKAQNMSNNSMVVSTSSTTGVDDGATAEIGRAQWVQARAAQVTPEPAMNPVLLKPGSDRRSHVVLMGHPAGEVSSHDWEAGRRHLATAAHAAYDDLASRFDVIVAEGAGSPAEINLRAGDYVNMGLARHAGLPTVVVGDIDRGGVFAAMYGTLALLEPEDQALISGFVINKFRGDLGLLKPGLESLESLTERPVFGVLPWEPSLWLDSEDALDLDGRRAEAGATRKVAVVRLPRISNFTDVDALGLEPDLDVVFASSPADVADADLVVLPGTRSTISDLAWLRSRGLDVAIVEHVRRGRPLLGICGGFQMLGGVIADPDGVEGSVTEVEGLGLLDVRTDFTPIKNLRLPTGSALGVEASGYEIHHGRITRGDGVTEFLGGARAGQVFGTMWHGSLEGDALRGAFLEATLDRAPSEVSFPAARERRLDLIGDLVEEHLDLDALLDLAQGNAGRADVVRDERRRVETNTVPSSAAADRVGLDTPPPSGSGGSTSGGVGSTSGGGSTSGGGSTSGGGSTSGGGSTSGGGSTSGGGSTSGGIIR
;
A
#
# COMPACT_ATOMS: atom_id res chain seq x y z
N MET A 1 -7.96 9.50 -27.27
CA MET A 1 -8.15 8.13 -26.77
C MET A 1 -8.99 8.22 -25.51
N SER A 2 -9.71 7.16 -25.17
CA SER A 2 -10.64 7.17 -24.04
C SER A 2 -9.99 6.59 -22.79
N GLY A 3 -9.90 7.41 -21.75
CA GLY A 3 -9.32 7.05 -20.47
C GLY A 3 -9.22 8.25 -19.52
N LEU A 4 -8.86 7.98 -18.27
CA LEU A 4 -8.69 8.96 -17.21
C LEU A 4 -7.42 8.63 -16.42
N LEU A 5 -6.57 9.62 -16.14
CA LEU A 5 -5.44 9.46 -15.23
C LEU A 5 -5.82 9.91 -13.81
N VAL A 6 -5.71 9.01 -12.84
CA VAL A 6 -5.84 9.26 -11.41
C VAL A 6 -4.45 9.55 -10.84
N ALA A 7 -4.09 10.83 -10.82
CA ALA A 7 -2.90 11.33 -10.14
C ALA A 7 -3.21 11.65 -8.66
N GLY A 8 -2.21 12.02 -7.86
CA GLY A 8 -2.43 12.40 -6.47
C GLY A 8 -1.36 13.35 -5.95
N THR A 9 -1.69 14.13 -4.93
CA THR A 9 -0.75 15.12 -4.36
C THR A 9 0.44 14.47 -3.64
N THR A 10 0.30 13.20 -3.24
CA THR A 10 1.33 12.37 -2.58
C THR A 10 1.15 10.90 -2.99
N SER A 11 2.14 10.05 -2.67
CA SER A 11 2.06 8.59 -2.88
C SER A 11 0.78 7.98 -2.28
N ASP A 12 0.49 8.29 -1.01
CA ASP A 12 -0.57 7.63 -0.23
C ASP A 12 -1.91 8.40 -0.24
N ALA A 13 -2.08 9.34 -1.20
CA ALA A 13 -3.28 10.16 -1.34
C ALA A 13 -4.58 9.34 -1.54
N GLY A 14 -4.44 8.05 -1.86
CA GLY A 14 -5.54 7.12 -2.12
C GLY A 14 -5.86 6.94 -3.60
N LYS A 15 -4.91 7.26 -4.51
CA LYS A 15 -5.02 7.00 -5.95
C LYS A 15 -5.56 5.60 -6.24
N SER A 16 -4.95 4.57 -5.63
CA SER A 16 -5.30 3.17 -5.88
C SER A 16 -6.73 2.83 -5.42
N VAL A 17 -7.25 3.46 -4.37
CA VAL A 17 -8.66 3.33 -3.94
C VAL A 17 -9.58 3.97 -4.97
N VAL A 18 -9.29 5.22 -5.38
CA VAL A 18 -10.08 5.93 -6.40
C VAL A 18 -10.10 5.18 -7.74
N THR A 19 -8.94 4.72 -8.23
CA THR A 19 -8.83 3.88 -9.43
C THR A 19 -9.64 2.58 -9.29
N THR A 20 -9.56 1.90 -8.15
CA THR A 20 -10.32 0.66 -7.90
C THR A 20 -11.83 0.91 -7.92
N GLY A 21 -12.29 2.00 -7.29
CA GLY A 21 -13.71 2.36 -7.26
C GLY A 21 -14.26 2.77 -8.62
N LEU A 22 -13.52 3.59 -9.37
CA LEU A 22 -13.88 3.96 -10.74
C LEU A 22 -13.96 2.73 -11.64
N CYS A 23 -13.00 1.79 -11.53
CA CYS A 23 -13.05 0.51 -12.21
C CYS A 23 -14.31 -0.29 -11.87
N ARG A 24 -14.68 -0.43 -10.58
CA ARG A 24 -15.89 -1.17 -10.18
C ARG A 24 -17.17 -0.48 -10.65
N ALA A 25 -17.26 0.83 -10.48
CA ALA A 25 -18.46 1.58 -10.80
C ALA A 25 -18.70 1.69 -12.32
N PHE A 26 -17.64 1.88 -13.12
CA PHE A 26 -17.74 1.82 -14.59
C PHE A 26 -18.09 0.41 -15.10
N ALA A 27 -17.51 -0.66 -14.53
CA ALA A 27 -17.85 -2.03 -14.90
C ALA A 27 -19.32 -2.38 -14.60
N ARG A 28 -19.83 -1.98 -13.42
CA ARG A 28 -21.26 -2.12 -13.06
C ARG A 28 -22.20 -1.40 -14.01
N ARG A 29 -21.76 -0.27 -14.60
CA ARG A 29 -22.49 0.49 -15.63
C ARG A 29 -22.37 -0.11 -17.04
N GLY A 30 -21.72 -1.27 -17.18
CA GLY A 30 -21.55 -1.98 -18.45
C GLY A 30 -20.46 -1.41 -19.36
N VAL A 31 -19.64 -0.48 -18.87
CA VAL A 31 -18.49 0.07 -19.62
C VAL A 31 -17.39 -0.98 -19.64
N LYS A 32 -16.81 -1.25 -20.81
CA LYS A 32 -15.65 -2.15 -20.92
C LYS A 32 -14.39 -1.43 -20.45
N VAL A 33 -14.23 -1.31 -19.14
CA VAL A 33 -13.12 -0.61 -18.48
C VAL A 33 -11.92 -1.54 -18.25
N ALA A 34 -10.70 -1.02 -18.38
CA ALA A 34 -9.48 -1.68 -17.87
C ALA A 34 -8.67 -0.75 -16.96
N PRO A 35 -8.05 -1.29 -15.90
CA PRO A 35 -7.08 -0.54 -15.10
C PRO A 35 -5.72 -0.49 -15.81
N TYR A 36 -4.92 0.52 -15.49
CA TYR A 36 -3.56 0.61 -15.99
C TYR A 36 -2.63 1.33 -15.01
N LYS A 37 -1.39 0.86 -14.86
CA LYS A 37 -0.33 1.59 -14.11
C LYS A 37 1.01 1.39 -14.80
N ALA A 38 1.46 2.41 -15.54
CA ALA A 38 2.66 2.39 -16.38
C ALA A 38 3.90 1.88 -15.64
N GLN A 39 4.08 2.29 -14.39
CA GLN A 39 5.12 1.75 -13.50
C GLN A 39 4.54 1.61 -12.09
N ASN A 40 4.60 0.40 -11.52
CA ASN A 40 4.41 0.17 -10.08
C ASN A 40 5.78 -0.10 -9.42
N MET A 41 5.90 0.17 -8.12
CA MET A 41 7.07 -0.14 -7.31
C MET A 41 6.61 -0.78 -6.00
N SER A 42 6.31 -2.08 -6.02
CA SER A 42 5.86 -2.82 -4.85
C SER A 42 6.45 -4.22 -4.79
N ASN A 43 6.82 -4.66 -3.58
CA ASN A 43 7.22 -6.04 -3.33
C ASN A 43 6.03 -7.01 -3.45
N ASN A 44 4.79 -6.56 -3.35
CA ASN A 44 3.59 -7.38 -3.45
C ASN A 44 3.21 -7.58 -4.93
N SER A 45 2.95 -8.83 -5.31
CA SER A 45 2.59 -9.21 -6.69
C SER A 45 1.81 -10.51 -6.75
N MET A 46 1.12 -10.70 -7.87
CA MET A 46 0.39 -11.91 -8.23
C MET A 46 1.03 -12.56 -9.47
N VAL A 47 0.72 -13.84 -9.70
CA VAL A 47 0.91 -14.50 -10.99
C VAL A 47 -0.41 -14.47 -11.75
N VAL A 48 -0.34 -14.27 -13.06
CA VAL A 48 -1.47 -14.31 -14.00
C VAL A 48 -1.15 -15.26 -15.15
N SER A 49 -2.18 -15.87 -15.75
CA SER A 49 -2.01 -16.59 -17.02
C SER A 49 -1.90 -15.60 -18.18
N THR A 50 -1.04 -15.89 -19.15
CA THR A 50 -0.91 -15.13 -20.40
C THR A 50 -1.45 -15.88 -21.62
N SER A 51 -2.00 -17.08 -21.44
CA SER A 51 -2.64 -17.83 -22.53
C SER A 51 -3.93 -17.14 -22.98
N SER A 52 -3.95 -16.66 -24.23
CA SER A 52 -5.15 -16.06 -24.83
C SER A 52 -6.29 -17.08 -25.05
N THR A 53 -7.48 -16.58 -25.40
CA THR A 53 -8.75 -17.31 -25.53
C THR A 53 -8.81 -18.38 -26.65
N THR A 54 -7.67 -18.90 -27.11
CA THR A 54 -7.55 -19.80 -28.28
C THR A 54 -7.21 -21.25 -27.96
N GLY A 55 -7.01 -21.60 -26.69
CA GLY A 55 -7.11 -22.99 -26.21
C GLY A 55 -5.95 -23.94 -26.51
N VAL A 56 -4.83 -23.45 -27.03
CA VAL A 56 -3.56 -24.20 -27.13
C VAL A 56 -2.40 -23.26 -26.84
N ASP A 57 -1.70 -23.49 -25.73
CA ASP A 57 -0.27 -23.21 -25.48
C ASP A 57 0.08 -23.69 -24.05
N ASP A 58 1.34 -24.03 -23.78
CA ASP A 58 1.82 -24.55 -22.49
C ASP A 58 1.79 -23.50 -21.37
N GLY A 59 0.60 -23.17 -20.87
CA GLY A 59 0.36 -22.59 -19.54
C GLY A 59 1.21 -21.36 -19.18
N ALA A 60 1.53 -20.50 -20.14
CA ALA A 60 2.42 -19.37 -19.92
C ALA A 60 1.85 -18.41 -18.85
N THR A 61 2.73 -17.89 -18.00
CA THR A 61 2.36 -16.99 -16.89
C THR A 61 3.26 -15.77 -16.82
N ALA A 62 2.71 -14.71 -16.24
CA ALA A 62 3.38 -13.43 -16.01
C ALA A 62 3.18 -12.97 -14.55
N GLU A 63 4.09 -12.13 -14.07
CA GLU A 63 3.92 -11.37 -12.83
C GLU A 63 3.15 -10.05 -13.06
N ILE A 64 2.36 -9.63 -12.08
CA ILE A 64 1.66 -8.34 -12.04
C ILE A 64 1.70 -7.76 -10.62
N GLY A 65 1.73 -6.42 -10.46
CA GLY A 65 1.57 -5.77 -9.16
C GLY A 65 0.23 -6.11 -8.47
N ARG A 66 0.21 -6.22 -7.13
CA ARG A 66 -0.97 -6.66 -6.37
C ARG A 66 -2.15 -5.70 -6.55
N ALA A 67 -1.97 -4.37 -6.51
CA ALA A 67 -3.09 -3.45 -6.75
C ALA A 67 -3.62 -3.55 -8.18
N GLN A 68 -2.81 -3.74 -9.22
CA GLN A 68 -3.34 -3.84 -10.59
C GLN A 68 -4.11 -5.14 -10.80
N TRP A 69 -3.72 -6.22 -10.12
CA TRP A 69 -4.55 -7.42 -10.04
C TRP A 69 -5.90 -7.15 -9.35
N VAL A 70 -5.90 -6.44 -8.21
CA VAL A 70 -7.15 -6.07 -7.49
C VAL A 70 -8.02 -5.13 -8.32
N GLN A 71 -7.43 -4.16 -9.01
CA GLN A 71 -8.12 -3.22 -9.91
C GLN A 71 -8.72 -3.95 -11.11
N ALA A 72 -8.07 -5.00 -11.62
CA ALA A 72 -8.60 -5.84 -12.69
C ALA A 72 -9.80 -6.67 -12.21
N ARG A 73 -9.77 -7.16 -10.96
CA ARG A 73 -10.96 -7.75 -10.30
C ARG A 73 -12.09 -6.75 -10.14
N ALA A 74 -11.77 -5.51 -9.74
CA ALA A 74 -12.75 -4.43 -9.62
C ALA A 74 -13.44 -4.14 -10.95
N ALA A 75 -12.66 -3.99 -12.03
CA ALA A 75 -13.11 -3.85 -13.41
C ALA A 75 -13.78 -5.10 -14.00
N GLN A 76 -13.79 -6.24 -13.29
CA GLN A 76 -14.34 -7.52 -13.73
C GLN A 76 -13.69 -8.08 -15.02
N VAL A 77 -12.39 -7.81 -15.22
CA VAL A 77 -11.60 -8.24 -16.37
C VAL A 77 -10.52 -9.25 -15.98
N THR A 78 -10.04 -10.04 -16.94
CA THR A 78 -8.88 -10.93 -16.73
C THR A 78 -7.64 -10.08 -16.46
N PRO A 79 -6.96 -10.23 -15.30
CA PRO A 79 -5.73 -9.49 -15.02
C PRO A 79 -4.60 -9.96 -15.95
N GLU A 80 -3.90 -9.03 -16.60
CA GLU A 80 -2.86 -9.32 -17.59
C GLU A 80 -1.67 -8.34 -17.45
N PRO A 81 -0.44 -8.71 -17.85
CA PRO A 81 0.75 -7.87 -17.63
C PRO A 81 0.70 -6.49 -18.32
N ALA A 82 -0.11 -6.31 -19.37
CA ALA A 82 -0.31 -5.00 -20.00
C ALA A 82 -0.91 -3.95 -19.03
N MET A 83 -1.65 -4.38 -18.00
CA MET A 83 -2.21 -3.50 -16.98
C MET A 83 -1.15 -2.96 -16.00
N ASN A 84 0.00 -3.63 -15.90
CA ASN A 84 1.18 -3.14 -15.17
C ASN A 84 2.47 -3.52 -15.91
N PRO A 85 2.80 -2.82 -17.02
CA PRO A 85 3.86 -3.26 -17.93
C PRO A 85 5.26 -3.15 -17.32
N VAL A 86 5.45 -2.25 -16.34
CA VAL A 86 6.70 -2.12 -15.58
C VAL A 86 6.42 -2.27 -14.09
N LEU A 87 7.02 -3.27 -13.47
CA LEU A 87 6.99 -3.48 -12.02
C LEU A 87 8.42 -3.45 -11.48
N LEU A 88 8.70 -2.48 -10.61
CA LEU A 88 9.97 -2.34 -9.93
C LEU A 88 9.91 -3.05 -8.57
N LYS A 89 10.87 -3.94 -8.31
CA LYS A 89 11.05 -4.59 -7.00
C LYS A 89 12.20 -3.91 -6.25
N PRO A 90 11.95 -3.18 -5.15
CA PRO A 90 13.01 -2.56 -4.34
C PRO A 90 14.06 -3.58 -3.86
N GLY A 91 15.34 -3.31 -4.13
CA GLY A 91 16.48 -4.11 -3.66
C GLY A 91 17.29 -3.42 -2.56
N SER A 92 18.45 -3.99 -2.21
CA SER A 92 19.50 -3.26 -1.51
C SER A 92 20.19 -2.24 -2.43
N ASP A 93 20.84 -1.23 -1.83
CA ASP A 93 21.76 -0.31 -2.53
C ASP A 93 21.13 0.61 -3.59
N ARG A 94 19.90 1.08 -3.37
CA ARG A 94 19.19 2.05 -4.25
C ARG A 94 18.96 1.54 -5.69
N ARG A 95 18.98 0.23 -5.87
CA ARG A 95 18.63 -0.46 -7.12
C ARG A 95 17.23 -1.05 -7.00
N SER A 96 16.59 -1.28 -8.14
CA SER A 96 15.34 -2.03 -8.23
C SER A 96 15.44 -3.02 -9.38
N HIS A 97 15.04 -4.26 -9.14
CA HIS A 97 14.90 -5.23 -10.22
C HIS A 97 13.69 -4.84 -11.07
N VAL A 98 13.86 -4.90 -12.38
CA VAL A 98 12.79 -4.64 -13.34
C VAL A 98 12.10 -5.94 -13.68
N VAL A 99 10.77 -5.92 -13.59
CA VAL A 99 9.88 -6.90 -14.20
C VAL A 99 9.16 -6.16 -15.32
N LEU A 100 9.41 -6.57 -16.57
CA LEU A 100 8.88 -5.95 -17.78
C LEU A 100 7.90 -6.93 -18.45
N MET A 101 6.66 -6.51 -18.67
CA MET A 101 5.57 -7.37 -19.15
C MET A 101 5.45 -8.68 -18.36
N GLY A 102 5.71 -8.63 -17.05
CA GLY A 102 5.64 -9.77 -16.14
C GLY A 102 6.84 -10.72 -16.13
N HIS A 103 7.94 -10.40 -16.81
CA HIS A 103 9.17 -11.20 -16.83
C HIS A 103 10.40 -10.39 -16.35
N PRO A 104 11.41 -11.03 -15.72
CA PRO A 104 12.63 -10.34 -15.29
C PRO A 104 13.37 -9.67 -16.45
N ALA A 105 13.75 -8.39 -16.27
CA ALA A 105 14.36 -7.55 -17.31
C ALA A 105 15.59 -6.76 -16.82
N GLY A 106 16.30 -7.27 -15.80
CA GLY A 106 17.51 -6.67 -15.24
C GLY A 106 17.26 -5.74 -14.05
N GLU A 107 18.09 -4.70 -13.90
CA GLU A 107 18.04 -3.74 -12.79
C GLU A 107 18.08 -2.30 -13.29
N VAL A 108 17.45 -1.39 -12.55
CA VAL A 108 17.60 0.06 -12.69
C VAL A 108 18.17 0.67 -11.41
N SER A 109 19.08 1.63 -11.59
CA SER A 109 19.66 2.43 -10.50
C SER A 109 18.84 3.70 -10.27
N SER A 110 18.77 4.19 -9.02
CA SER A 110 18.15 5.49 -8.69
C SER A 110 18.84 6.71 -9.33
N HIS A 111 19.91 6.52 -10.10
CA HIS A 111 20.67 7.59 -10.76
C HIS A 111 20.52 7.64 -12.28
N ASP A 112 19.98 6.59 -12.93
CA ASP A 112 19.82 6.53 -14.39
C ASP A 112 18.36 6.77 -14.80
N TRP A 113 17.91 8.03 -14.65
CA TRP A 113 16.51 8.41 -14.88
C TRP A 113 16.16 8.62 -16.34
N GLU A 114 17.03 9.26 -17.13
CA GLU A 114 16.70 9.66 -18.51
C GLU A 114 17.11 8.60 -19.55
N ALA A 115 18.38 8.19 -19.56
CA ALA A 115 18.88 7.31 -20.61
C ALA A 115 18.38 5.87 -20.44
N GLY A 116 18.49 5.32 -19.23
CA GLY A 116 18.14 3.95 -18.88
C GLY A 116 16.64 3.66 -18.94
N ARG A 117 15.76 4.61 -18.64
CA ARG A 117 14.29 4.35 -18.58
C ARG A 117 13.54 4.42 -19.91
N ARG A 118 14.15 4.93 -21.00
CA ARG A 118 13.43 5.08 -22.29
C ARG A 118 12.79 3.79 -22.80
N HIS A 119 13.46 2.65 -22.65
CA HIS A 119 12.92 1.37 -23.09
C HIS A 119 11.69 0.92 -22.24
N LEU A 120 11.67 1.28 -20.95
CA LEU A 120 10.52 1.06 -20.07
C LEU A 120 9.35 1.96 -20.47
N ALA A 121 9.62 3.23 -20.78
CA ALA A 121 8.61 4.15 -21.29
C ALA A 121 8.00 3.68 -22.63
N THR A 122 8.83 3.21 -23.57
CA THR A 122 8.35 2.62 -24.83
C THR A 122 7.45 1.40 -24.60
N ALA A 123 7.85 0.49 -23.72
CA ALA A 123 7.04 -0.70 -23.40
C ALA A 123 5.74 -0.34 -22.69
N ALA A 124 5.77 0.63 -21.76
CA ALA A 124 4.59 1.12 -21.07
C ALA A 124 3.60 1.78 -22.05
N HIS A 125 4.06 2.70 -22.90
CA HIS A 125 3.21 3.35 -23.90
C HIS A 125 2.59 2.32 -24.87
N ALA A 126 3.37 1.34 -25.33
CA ALA A 126 2.84 0.26 -26.19
C ALA A 126 1.78 -0.60 -25.50
N ALA A 127 1.94 -0.90 -24.20
CA ALA A 127 0.94 -1.65 -23.42
C ALA A 127 -0.33 -0.82 -23.15
N TYR A 128 -0.20 0.48 -22.93
CA TYR A 128 -1.34 1.40 -22.87
C TYR A 128 -2.10 1.44 -24.21
N ASP A 129 -1.38 1.60 -25.33
CA ASP A 129 -1.98 1.70 -26.66
C ASP A 129 -2.71 0.40 -27.06
N ASP A 130 -2.16 -0.77 -26.69
CA ASP A 130 -2.83 -2.06 -26.85
C ASP A 130 -4.13 -2.16 -26.04
N LEU A 131 -4.09 -1.83 -24.73
CA LEU A 131 -5.29 -1.80 -23.89
C LEU A 131 -6.34 -0.82 -24.43
N ALA A 132 -5.94 0.40 -24.81
CA ALA A 132 -6.81 1.42 -25.37
C ALA A 132 -7.41 1.03 -26.73
N SER A 133 -6.83 0.04 -27.43
CA SER A 133 -7.42 -0.54 -28.65
C SER A 133 -8.50 -1.60 -28.36
N ARG A 134 -8.52 -2.14 -27.12
CA ARG A 134 -9.38 -3.27 -26.71
C ARG A 134 -10.49 -2.87 -25.73
N PHE A 135 -10.37 -1.76 -25.02
CA PHE A 135 -11.28 -1.32 -23.95
C PHE A 135 -11.89 0.05 -24.24
N ASP A 136 -13.10 0.31 -23.75
CA ASP A 136 -13.85 1.56 -23.98
C ASP A 136 -13.26 2.73 -23.15
N VAL A 137 -12.71 2.41 -21.96
CA VAL A 137 -12.13 3.37 -21.03
C VAL A 137 -10.93 2.72 -20.33
N ILE A 138 -9.79 3.40 -20.30
CA ILE A 138 -8.65 3.05 -19.43
C ILE A 138 -8.65 3.94 -18.19
N VAL A 139 -8.74 3.36 -16.99
CA VAL A 139 -8.50 4.10 -15.74
C VAL A 139 -7.04 3.89 -15.34
N ALA A 140 -6.21 4.88 -15.67
CA ALA A 140 -4.78 4.87 -15.38
C ALA A 140 -4.52 5.39 -13.96
N GLU A 141 -3.63 4.74 -13.20
CA GLU A 141 -3.15 5.23 -11.90
C GLU A 141 -1.75 5.83 -12.03
N GLY A 142 -1.59 7.08 -11.60
CA GLY A 142 -0.29 7.73 -11.53
C GLY A 142 0.64 7.13 -10.45
N ALA A 143 1.93 7.43 -10.51
CA ALA A 143 2.92 6.98 -9.53
C ALA A 143 3.50 8.17 -8.75
N GLY A 144 3.41 8.15 -7.42
CA GLY A 144 3.82 9.30 -6.59
C GLY A 144 2.94 10.53 -6.84
N SER A 145 3.57 11.69 -7.03
CA SER A 145 2.95 12.97 -7.40
C SER A 145 3.22 13.33 -8.87
N PRO A 146 2.26 13.95 -9.60
CA PRO A 146 2.54 14.46 -10.95
C PRO A 146 3.47 15.68 -10.94
N ALA A 147 3.66 16.33 -9.78
CA ALA A 147 4.49 17.52 -9.60
C ALA A 147 5.89 17.24 -9.03
N GLU A 148 6.44 16.03 -9.27
CA GLU A 148 7.87 15.73 -9.06
C GLU A 148 8.72 16.45 -10.12
N ILE A 149 8.80 17.79 -10.04
CA ILE A 149 9.37 18.67 -11.07
C ILE A 149 10.82 18.33 -11.44
N ASN A 150 11.59 17.77 -10.50
CA ASN A 150 12.96 17.29 -10.69
C ASN A 150 13.07 15.98 -11.49
N LEU A 151 11.97 15.25 -11.69
CA LEU A 151 11.90 14.02 -12.49
C LEU A 151 11.16 14.20 -13.83
N ARG A 152 10.55 15.39 -14.05
CA ARG A 152 9.62 15.63 -15.16
C ARG A 152 10.16 15.32 -16.56
N ALA A 153 11.47 15.49 -16.79
CA ALA A 153 12.10 15.20 -18.08
C ALA A 153 12.09 13.71 -18.46
N GLY A 154 12.10 12.81 -17.46
CA GLY A 154 12.04 11.36 -17.63
C GLY A 154 10.69 10.73 -17.22
N ASP A 155 9.67 11.54 -16.97
CA ASP A 155 8.34 11.05 -16.59
C ASP A 155 7.64 10.35 -17.76
N TYR A 156 7.16 9.14 -17.50
CA TYR A 156 6.29 8.33 -18.37
C TYR A 156 5.14 7.69 -17.57
N VAL A 157 4.96 8.11 -16.31
CA VAL A 157 4.11 7.45 -15.30
C VAL A 157 3.01 8.35 -14.77
N ASN A 158 3.16 9.68 -14.92
CA ASN A 158 2.14 10.68 -14.63
C ASN A 158 1.83 11.52 -15.88
N MET A 159 2.37 12.74 -15.95
CA MET A 159 2.07 13.70 -17.01
C MET A 159 2.73 13.32 -18.35
N GLY A 160 3.81 12.54 -18.32
CA GLY A 160 4.35 11.89 -19.53
C GLY A 160 3.36 10.94 -20.19
N LEU A 161 2.71 10.07 -19.40
CA LEU A 161 1.62 9.21 -19.87
C LEU A 161 0.42 10.05 -20.32
N ALA A 162 0.08 11.10 -19.57
CA ALA A 162 -1.03 11.98 -19.92
C ALA A 162 -0.79 12.72 -21.25
N ARG A 163 0.43 13.21 -21.52
CA ARG A 163 0.79 13.81 -22.82
C ARG A 163 0.81 12.77 -23.95
N HIS A 164 1.29 11.54 -23.71
CA HIS A 164 1.28 10.45 -24.71
C HIS A 164 -0.13 10.10 -25.18
N ALA A 165 -1.03 9.83 -24.23
CA ALA A 165 -2.39 9.35 -24.54
C ALA A 165 -3.44 10.48 -24.66
N GLY A 166 -3.08 11.72 -24.32
CA GLY A 166 -3.98 12.87 -24.24
C GLY A 166 -4.96 12.81 -23.07
N LEU A 167 -4.59 12.12 -21.98
CA LEU A 167 -5.49 11.79 -20.88
C LEU A 167 -5.90 13.01 -20.06
N PRO A 168 -7.22 13.23 -19.85
CA PRO A 168 -7.66 14.05 -18.74
C PRO A 168 -7.19 13.46 -17.41
N THR A 169 -6.73 14.31 -16.51
CA THR A 169 -6.09 13.91 -15.25
C THR A 169 -6.84 14.50 -14.05
N VAL A 170 -7.27 13.65 -13.13
CA VAL A 170 -7.81 14.05 -11.83
C VAL A 170 -6.76 13.90 -10.74
N VAL A 171 -6.67 14.88 -9.84
CA VAL A 171 -5.69 14.87 -8.75
C VAL A 171 -6.38 14.58 -7.42
N VAL A 172 -6.07 13.42 -6.83
CA VAL A 172 -6.56 13.00 -5.52
C VAL A 172 -5.72 13.64 -4.41
N GLY A 173 -6.36 14.15 -3.36
CA GLY A 173 -5.68 14.66 -2.17
C GLY A 173 -6.24 14.10 -0.86
N ASP A 174 -5.36 13.66 0.02
CA ASP A 174 -5.66 13.18 1.37
C ASP A 174 -5.85 14.39 2.31
N ILE A 175 -7.07 14.54 2.86
CA ILE A 175 -7.38 15.62 3.80
C ILE A 175 -7.11 15.26 5.27
N ASP A 176 -6.99 13.98 5.61
CA ASP A 176 -6.69 13.50 6.98
C ASP A 176 -5.28 13.93 7.41
N ARG A 177 -4.35 14.03 6.45
CA ARG A 177 -3.00 14.59 6.65
C ARG A 177 -2.96 16.11 6.80
N GLY A 178 -4.07 16.81 6.51
CA GLY A 178 -4.15 18.27 6.51
C GLY A 178 -3.46 18.93 5.30
N GLY A 179 -3.72 20.24 5.10
CA GLY A 179 -3.06 21.04 4.06
C GLY A 179 -3.49 20.76 2.60
N VAL A 180 -4.53 19.93 2.38
CA VAL A 180 -4.93 19.42 1.06
C VAL A 180 -5.10 20.51 -0.01
N PHE A 181 -5.70 21.66 0.33
CA PHE A 181 -5.91 22.77 -0.61
C PHE A 181 -4.60 23.36 -1.14
N ALA A 182 -3.62 23.56 -0.25
CA ALA A 182 -2.31 24.06 -0.62
C ALA A 182 -1.54 23.03 -1.47
N ALA A 183 -1.69 21.74 -1.16
CA ALA A 183 -1.10 20.66 -1.94
C ALA A 183 -1.71 20.55 -3.35
N MET A 184 -3.04 20.62 -3.48
CA MET A 184 -3.74 20.59 -4.76
C MET A 184 -3.42 21.80 -5.64
N TYR A 185 -3.53 23.02 -5.08
CA TYR A 185 -3.17 24.25 -5.79
C TYR A 185 -1.69 24.26 -6.17
N GLY A 186 -0.80 23.88 -5.26
CA GLY A 186 0.64 23.78 -5.52
C GLY A 186 0.98 22.76 -6.60
N THR A 187 0.29 21.61 -6.61
CA THR A 187 0.43 20.59 -7.67
C THR A 187 0.10 21.16 -9.05
N LEU A 188 -1.01 21.91 -9.18
CA LEU A 188 -1.35 22.56 -10.46
C LEU A 188 -0.34 23.67 -10.81
N ALA A 189 -0.04 24.57 -9.88
CA ALA A 189 0.78 25.75 -10.12
C ALA A 189 2.26 25.45 -10.46
N LEU A 190 2.79 24.29 -10.03
CA LEU A 190 4.16 23.85 -10.34
C LEU A 190 4.31 23.17 -11.71
N LEU A 191 3.21 22.76 -12.34
CA LEU A 191 3.23 22.10 -13.65
C LEU A 191 3.44 23.10 -14.80
N GLU A 192 4.00 22.63 -15.91
CA GLU A 192 4.06 23.41 -17.15
C GLU A 192 2.65 23.63 -17.75
N PRO A 193 2.41 24.70 -18.53
CA PRO A 193 1.08 24.98 -19.09
C PRO A 193 0.47 23.81 -19.90
N GLU A 194 1.29 23.02 -20.58
CA GLU A 194 0.86 21.83 -21.32
C GLU A 194 0.35 20.71 -20.40
N ASP A 195 0.90 20.57 -19.20
CA ASP A 195 0.43 19.61 -18.19
C ASP A 195 -0.77 20.16 -17.41
N GLN A 196 -0.77 21.46 -17.09
CA GLN A 196 -1.92 22.15 -16.48
C GLN A 196 -3.19 22.07 -17.35
N ALA A 197 -3.03 21.97 -18.67
CA ALA A 197 -4.12 21.77 -19.62
C ALA A 197 -4.70 20.35 -19.63
N LEU A 198 -4.01 19.37 -19.02
CA LEU A 198 -4.49 17.99 -18.85
C LEU A 198 -5.10 17.77 -17.45
N ILE A 199 -4.68 18.53 -16.43
CA ILE A 199 -5.36 18.55 -15.13
C ILE A 199 -6.79 19.04 -15.33
N SER A 200 -7.75 18.15 -15.07
CA SER A 200 -9.18 18.31 -15.36
C SER A 200 -10.01 18.56 -14.09
N GLY A 201 -9.46 18.33 -12.91
CA GLY A 201 -10.11 18.57 -11.62
C GLY A 201 -9.50 17.79 -10.47
N PHE A 202 -10.18 17.84 -9.32
CA PHE A 202 -9.70 17.31 -8.05
C PHE A 202 -10.68 16.32 -7.42
N VAL A 203 -10.16 15.42 -6.59
CA VAL A 203 -10.94 14.55 -5.71
C VAL A 203 -10.38 14.67 -4.30
N ILE A 204 -11.20 15.07 -3.33
CA ILE A 204 -10.83 15.02 -1.91
C ILE A 204 -11.07 13.60 -1.41
N ASN A 205 -10.15 13.05 -0.63
CA ASN A 205 -10.23 11.70 -0.08
C ASN A 205 -9.97 11.68 1.42
N LYS A 206 -10.45 10.64 2.11
CA LYS A 206 -10.32 10.42 3.57
C LYS A 206 -10.97 11.50 4.43
N PHE A 207 -12.07 12.10 3.96
CA PHE A 207 -12.75 13.16 4.71
C PHE A 207 -13.45 12.66 5.99
N ARG A 208 -13.32 13.43 7.08
CA ARG A 208 -14.04 13.20 8.33
C ARG A 208 -14.80 14.46 8.73
N GLY A 209 -16.09 14.31 9.06
CA GLY A 209 -16.92 15.38 9.62
C GLY A 209 -17.99 15.90 8.66
N ASP A 210 -18.39 17.16 8.84
CA ASP A 210 -19.50 17.79 8.13
C ASP A 210 -19.02 18.44 6.82
N LEU A 211 -19.56 17.96 5.69
CA LEU A 211 -19.28 18.52 4.35
C LEU A 211 -19.66 20.00 4.24
N GLY A 212 -20.64 20.48 5.01
CA GLY A 212 -21.02 21.89 5.06
C GLY A 212 -19.90 22.82 5.54
N LEU A 213 -18.99 22.31 6.39
CA LEU A 213 -17.80 23.04 6.83
C LEU A 213 -16.68 23.01 5.79
N LEU A 214 -16.63 21.98 4.95
CA LEU A 214 -15.62 21.83 3.90
C LEU A 214 -15.94 22.67 2.65
N LYS A 215 -17.24 22.78 2.30
CA LYS A 215 -17.72 23.37 1.05
C LYS A 215 -17.09 24.72 0.65
N PRO A 216 -16.95 25.73 1.55
CA PRO A 216 -16.33 27.00 1.18
C PRO A 216 -14.86 26.88 0.75
N GLY A 217 -14.15 25.86 1.25
CA GLY A 217 -12.79 25.54 0.84
C GLY A 217 -12.73 24.91 -0.55
N LEU A 218 -13.73 24.09 -0.90
CA LEU A 218 -13.87 23.51 -2.25
C LEU A 218 -14.11 24.64 -3.28
N GLU A 219 -15.12 25.48 -3.03
CA GLU A 219 -15.47 26.64 -3.87
C GLU A 219 -14.25 27.59 -4.07
N SER A 220 -13.45 27.77 -3.01
CA SER A 220 -12.20 28.55 -3.07
C SER A 220 -11.13 27.88 -3.93
N LEU A 221 -10.97 26.56 -3.86
CA LEU A 221 -10.02 25.81 -4.70
C LEU A 221 -10.43 25.90 -6.17
N GLU A 222 -11.71 25.70 -6.47
CA GLU A 222 -12.26 25.77 -7.83
C GLU A 222 -12.05 27.16 -8.44
N SER A 223 -12.31 28.22 -7.67
CA SER A 223 -12.06 29.61 -8.09
C SER A 223 -10.58 29.95 -8.26
N LEU A 224 -9.65 29.30 -7.53
CA LEU A 224 -8.21 29.54 -7.64
C LEU A 224 -7.55 28.76 -8.77
N THR A 225 -8.12 27.62 -9.15
CA THR A 225 -7.55 26.68 -10.13
C THR A 225 -8.25 26.71 -11.48
N GLU A 226 -9.47 27.26 -11.53
CA GLU A 226 -10.39 27.14 -12.68
C GLU A 226 -10.63 25.67 -13.07
N ARG A 227 -10.74 24.78 -12.08
CA ARG A 227 -11.00 23.34 -12.26
C ARG A 227 -11.99 22.84 -11.19
N PRO A 228 -12.92 21.94 -11.52
CA PRO A 228 -13.91 21.42 -10.57
C PRO A 228 -13.30 20.49 -9.51
N VAL A 229 -14.01 20.36 -8.38
CA VAL A 229 -13.89 19.25 -7.45
C VAL A 229 -14.96 18.22 -7.81
N PHE A 230 -14.55 17.06 -8.32
CA PHE A 230 -15.47 15.99 -8.72
C PHE A 230 -16.12 15.26 -7.54
N GLY A 231 -15.66 15.48 -6.32
CA GLY A 231 -16.30 14.92 -5.12
C GLY A 231 -15.39 14.83 -3.90
N VAL A 232 -15.96 14.30 -2.82
CA VAL A 232 -15.32 14.17 -1.50
C VAL A 232 -15.59 12.78 -0.94
N LEU A 233 -14.62 11.87 -1.05
CA LEU A 233 -14.72 10.54 -0.46
C LEU A 233 -14.52 10.60 1.06
N PRO A 234 -15.43 10.00 1.86
CA PRO A 234 -15.28 9.93 3.30
C PRO A 234 -14.16 8.97 3.69
N TRP A 235 -13.71 9.08 4.95
CA TRP A 235 -12.96 8.01 5.59
C TRP A 235 -13.90 6.86 5.94
N GLU A 236 -13.63 5.67 5.40
CA GLU A 236 -14.33 4.43 5.75
C GLU A 236 -13.41 3.50 6.58
N PRO A 237 -13.64 3.31 7.89
CA PRO A 237 -12.76 2.49 8.74
C PRO A 237 -12.70 1.00 8.37
N SER A 238 -13.73 0.44 7.74
CA SER A 238 -13.74 -0.96 7.28
C SER A 238 -12.98 -1.18 5.97
N LEU A 239 -12.54 -0.10 5.31
CA LEU A 239 -11.84 -0.13 4.05
C LEU A 239 -10.33 -0.39 4.23
N TRP A 240 -9.92 -1.66 4.13
CA TRP A 240 -8.53 -2.04 3.91
C TRP A 240 -8.37 -2.67 2.53
N LEU A 241 -7.66 -2.03 1.59
CA LEU A 241 -7.29 -2.72 0.34
C LEU A 241 -6.16 -3.73 0.62
N ASP A 242 -6.00 -4.76 -0.22
CA ASP A 242 -4.83 -5.66 -0.19
C ASP A 242 -3.55 -4.81 -0.28
N SER A 243 -2.97 -4.47 0.88
CA SER A 243 -2.19 -3.22 0.97
C SER A 243 -0.87 -3.35 0.20
N GLU A 244 -0.49 -2.31 -0.55
CA GLU A 244 0.76 -2.32 -1.33
C GLU A 244 1.99 -1.94 -0.48
N ASP A 245 1.77 -1.23 0.64
CA ASP A 245 2.81 -0.60 1.43
C ASP A 245 3.02 -1.28 2.78
N ALA A 246 4.26 -1.72 3.03
CA ALA A 246 4.67 -2.27 4.32
C ALA A 246 4.68 -1.23 5.49
N LEU A 247 4.21 0.00 5.24
CA LEU A 247 3.97 1.04 6.24
C LEU A 247 2.57 0.91 6.88
N ASP A 248 1.61 0.34 6.16
CA ASP A 248 0.19 0.16 6.51
C ASP A 248 -0.06 -1.19 7.25
N LEU A 249 1.01 -1.74 7.88
CA LEU A 249 1.01 -3.02 8.60
C LEU A 249 0.51 -2.87 10.03
N ASP A 250 -0.66 -2.26 10.21
CA ASP A 250 -1.35 -2.28 11.50
C ASP A 250 -2.10 -3.61 11.68
N GLY A 251 -2.05 -4.16 12.90
CA GLY A 251 -2.58 -5.49 13.22
C GLY A 251 -4.11 -5.54 13.20
N ARG A 252 -4.68 -6.69 12.80
CA ARG A 252 -6.13 -6.93 12.83
C ARG A 252 -6.51 -7.67 14.10
N ARG A 253 -7.21 -6.95 14.98
CA ARG A 253 -7.72 -7.47 16.26
C ARG A 253 -9.11 -8.06 16.05
N ALA A 254 -9.30 -9.29 16.50
CA ALA A 254 -10.61 -9.89 16.73
C ALA A 254 -11.45 -9.08 17.73
N GLU A 255 -12.78 -9.22 17.65
CA GLU A 255 -13.70 -8.68 18.65
C GLU A 255 -13.62 -9.50 19.96
N ALA A 256 -14.07 -8.91 21.07
CA ALA A 256 -13.63 -9.31 22.42
C ALA A 256 -13.92 -10.80 22.79
N GLY A 257 -12.85 -11.56 23.04
CA GLY A 257 -12.92 -12.97 23.45
C GLY A 257 -11.55 -13.53 23.85
N ALA A 258 -11.46 -14.85 24.02
CA ALA A 258 -10.19 -15.55 24.24
C ALA A 258 -9.47 -15.81 22.91
N THR A 259 -8.99 -14.72 22.30
CA THR A 259 -8.39 -14.71 20.96
C THR A 259 -7.07 -15.48 20.91
N ARG A 260 -6.81 -16.17 19.79
CA ARG A 260 -5.50 -16.78 19.52
C ARG A 260 -4.59 -15.76 18.84
N LYS A 261 -3.37 -15.59 19.33
CA LYS A 261 -2.42 -14.62 18.80
C LYS A 261 -1.63 -15.21 17.62
N VAL A 262 -1.71 -14.55 16.47
CA VAL A 262 -0.90 -14.85 15.28
C VAL A 262 0.17 -13.77 15.13
N ALA A 263 1.43 -14.11 15.38
CA ALA A 263 2.56 -13.21 15.24
C ALA A 263 3.21 -13.34 13.86
N VAL A 264 3.00 -12.36 12.99
CA VAL A 264 3.59 -12.28 11.65
C VAL A 264 4.90 -11.48 11.72
N VAL A 265 6.03 -12.08 11.38
CA VAL A 265 7.34 -11.40 11.49
C VAL A 265 7.47 -10.30 10.45
N ARG A 266 7.62 -9.04 10.89
CA ARG A 266 7.78 -7.86 10.02
C ARG A 266 9.20 -7.77 9.46
N LEU A 267 9.49 -8.59 8.45
CA LEU A 267 10.78 -8.60 7.76
C LEU A 267 11.06 -7.25 7.05
N PRO A 268 12.31 -6.75 7.00
CA PRO A 268 12.64 -5.46 6.37
C PRO A 268 12.25 -5.35 4.89
N ARG A 269 12.29 -6.47 4.15
CA ARG A 269 11.93 -6.56 2.73
C ARG A 269 10.80 -7.55 2.50
N ILE A 270 9.86 -7.59 3.45
CA ILE A 270 8.62 -8.36 3.37
C ILE A 270 7.94 -8.18 2.00
N SER A 271 7.38 -9.26 1.49
CA SER A 271 6.74 -9.34 0.17
C SER A 271 5.56 -10.31 0.21
N ASN A 272 4.49 -9.95 -0.50
CA ASN A 272 3.21 -10.67 -0.48
C ASN A 272 2.66 -10.82 0.95
N PHE A 273 2.85 -9.81 1.81
CA PHE A 273 2.33 -9.87 3.19
C PHE A 273 0.81 -10.07 3.24
N THR A 274 0.12 -9.76 2.15
CA THR A 274 -1.29 -10.07 1.90
C THR A 274 -1.64 -11.56 2.01
N ASP A 275 -0.65 -12.47 2.01
CA ASP A 275 -0.83 -13.90 2.35
C ASP A 275 -1.53 -14.12 3.71
N VAL A 276 -1.32 -13.20 4.68
CA VAL A 276 -1.94 -13.29 6.02
C VAL A 276 -3.27 -12.54 6.12
N ASP A 277 -3.71 -11.86 5.06
CA ASP A 277 -4.96 -11.09 5.10
C ASP A 277 -6.17 -11.95 5.42
N ALA A 278 -6.16 -13.20 4.95
CA ALA A 278 -7.22 -14.17 5.19
C ALA A 278 -7.26 -14.67 6.64
N LEU A 279 -6.12 -14.70 7.35
CA LEU A 279 -6.09 -14.97 8.79
C LEU A 279 -6.72 -13.81 9.58
N GLY A 280 -6.50 -12.57 9.12
CA GLY A 280 -7.07 -11.37 9.73
C GLY A 280 -8.57 -11.15 9.48
N LEU A 281 -9.26 -12.11 8.85
CA LEU A 281 -10.72 -12.17 8.78
C LEU A 281 -11.34 -13.14 9.79
N GLU A 282 -10.53 -13.99 10.44
CA GLU A 282 -11.04 -15.00 11.36
C GLU A 282 -11.45 -14.36 12.70
N PRO A 283 -12.67 -14.59 13.20
CA PRO A 283 -13.28 -13.77 14.24
C PRO A 283 -12.62 -13.86 15.61
N ASP A 284 -11.79 -14.90 15.85
CA ASP A 284 -11.09 -15.12 17.12
C ASP A 284 -9.55 -15.07 16.97
N LEU A 285 -9.02 -14.59 15.84
CA LEU A 285 -7.57 -14.43 15.67
C LEU A 285 -7.16 -12.96 15.88
N ASP A 286 -6.13 -12.74 16.69
CA ASP A 286 -5.44 -11.46 16.78
C ASP A 286 -4.16 -11.52 15.93
N VAL A 287 -4.20 -10.92 14.73
CA VAL A 287 -3.09 -10.97 13.77
C VAL A 287 -2.24 -9.71 13.92
N VAL A 288 -1.04 -9.88 14.47
CA VAL A 288 -0.13 -8.79 14.82
C VAL A 288 1.21 -8.90 14.11
N PHE A 289 1.78 -7.75 13.72
CA PHE A 289 3.11 -7.68 13.12
C PHE A 289 4.22 -7.57 14.17
N ALA A 290 4.94 -8.68 14.37
CA ALA A 290 6.03 -8.81 15.33
C ALA A 290 7.34 -8.20 14.81
N SER A 291 8.00 -7.37 15.62
CA SER A 291 9.29 -6.73 15.29
C SER A 291 10.38 -6.95 16.35
N SER A 292 10.05 -7.70 17.41
CA SER A 292 10.92 -8.05 18.53
C SER A 292 10.66 -9.48 19.04
N PRO A 293 11.63 -10.11 19.73
CA PRO A 293 11.44 -11.41 20.38
C PRO A 293 10.26 -11.47 21.36
N ALA A 294 9.92 -10.35 22.00
CA ALA A 294 8.81 -10.27 22.95
C ALA A 294 7.44 -10.43 22.27
N ASP A 295 7.29 -9.93 21.05
CA ASP A 295 6.04 -10.01 20.28
C ASP A 295 5.70 -11.45 19.85
N VAL A 296 6.73 -12.31 19.78
CA VAL A 296 6.67 -13.73 19.38
C VAL A 296 6.45 -14.66 20.58
N ALA A 297 6.92 -14.28 21.77
CA ALA A 297 7.08 -15.19 22.91
C ALA A 297 5.76 -15.76 23.48
N ASP A 298 4.66 -15.06 23.30
CA ASP A 298 3.30 -15.40 23.73
C ASP A 298 2.42 -15.93 22.59
N ALA A 299 2.84 -15.79 21.32
CA ALA A 299 2.06 -16.14 20.13
C ALA A 299 1.62 -17.61 20.11
N ASP A 300 0.39 -17.88 19.67
CA ASP A 300 -0.10 -19.24 19.47
C ASP A 300 0.35 -19.79 18.11
N LEU A 301 0.34 -18.96 17.07
CA LEU A 301 0.90 -19.23 15.74
C LEU A 301 1.93 -18.16 15.39
N VAL A 302 3.07 -18.57 14.84
CA VAL A 302 4.05 -17.65 14.23
C VAL A 302 4.01 -17.81 12.71
N VAL A 303 4.07 -16.70 11.99
CA VAL A 303 4.19 -16.68 10.53
C VAL A 303 5.49 -15.97 10.13
N LEU A 304 6.32 -16.66 9.36
CA LEU A 304 7.44 -16.11 8.62
C LEU A 304 6.99 -15.85 7.17
N PRO A 305 6.65 -14.60 6.80
CA PRO A 305 6.13 -14.27 5.48
C PRO A 305 7.22 -14.32 4.40
N GLY A 306 6.82 -14.14 3.14
CA GLY A 306 7.75 -13.97 2.04
C GLY A 306 8.65 -12.73 2.20
N THR A 307 9.85 -12.80 1.64
CA THR A 307 10.76 -11.65 1.48
C THR A 307 11.42 -11.70 0.09
N ARG A 308 11.86 -10.54 -0.39
CA ARG A 308 12.66 -10.39 -1.61
C ARG A 308 14.18 -10.48 -1.39
N SER A 309 14.65 -10.69 -0.16
CA SER A 309 16.07 -10.93 0.13
C SER A 309 16.24 -11.82 1.35
N THR A 310 15.97 -13.11 1.16
CA THR A 310 15.96 -14.19 2.16
C THR A 310 17.24 -14.23 3.00
N ILE A 311 18.42 -14.23 2.39
CA ILE A 311 19.71 -14.28 3.10
C ILE A 311 19.91 -13.03 3.97
N SER A 312 19.61 -11.84 3.43
CA SER A 312 19.77 -10.56 4.14
C SER A 312 18.76 -10.40 5.29
N ASP A 313 17.51 -10.80 5.07
CA ASP A 313 16.46 -10.69 6.08
C ASP A 313 16.61 -11.79 7.17
N LEU A 314 17.17 -12.95 6.84
CA LEU A 314 17.59 -13.97 7.83
C LEU A 314 18.73 -13.45 8.72
N ALA A 315 19.73 -12.80 8.13
CA ALA A 315 20.80 -12.15 8.89
C ALA A 315 20.26 -11.03 9.79
N TRP A 316 19.29 -10.24 9.31
CA TRP A 316 18.59 -9.26 10.13
C TRP A 316 17.81 -9.93 11.28
N LEU A 317 17.04 -10.98 10.99
CA LEU A 317 16.23 -11.72 11.96
C LEU A 317 17.11 -12.28 13.11
N ARG A 318 18.28 -12.83 12.78
CA ARG A 318 19.33 -13.20 13.74
C ARG A 318 19.87 -12.01 14.53
N SER A 319 20.15 -10.88 13.89
CA SER A 319 20.64 -9.66 14.57
C SER A 319 19.66 -9.09 15.60
N ARG A 320 18.37 -9.47 15.52
CA ARG A 320 17.29 -9.09 16.43
C ARG A 320 16.97 -10.14 17.49
N GLY A 321 17.60 -11.31 17.47
CA GLY A 321 17.29 -12.45 18.34
C GLY A 321 15.91 -13.09 18.07
N LEU A 322 15.29 -12.78 16.91
CA LEU A 322 13.99 -13.32 16.52
C LEU A 322 14.09 -14.80 16.16
N ASP A 323 15.24 -15.25 15.64
CA ASP A 323 15.56 -16.66 15.39
C ASP A 323 15.45 -17.48 16.67
N VAL A 324 16.05 -17.00 17.76
CA VAL A 324 16.03 -17.66 19.06
C VAL A 324 14.60 -17.78 19.58
N ALA A 325 13.78 -16.73 19.45
CA ALA A 325 12.39 -16.75 19.85
C ALA A 325 11.53 -17.72 19.01
N ILE A 326 11.74 -17.77 17.70
CA ILE A 326 11.02 -18.66 16.78
C ILE A 326 11.40 -20.13 17.03
N VAL A 327 12.69 -20.43 17.22
CA VAL A 327 13.17 -21.77 17.55
C VAL A 327 12.64 -22.23 18.92
N GLU A 328 12.59 -21.33 19.90
CA GLU A 328 12.00 -21.62 21.23
C GLU A 328 10.49 -21.83 21.17
N HIS A 329 9.76 -21.07 20.35
CA HIS A 329 8.33 -21.28 20.07
C HIS A 329 8.07 -22.68 19.49
N VAL A 330 8.86 -23.11 18.50
CA VAL A 330 8.76 -24.47 17.94
C VAL A 330 9.15 -25.55 18.96
N ARG A 331 10.17 -25.32 19.80
CA ARG A 331 10.54 -26.26 20.89
C ARG A 331 9.43 -26.49 21.91
N ARG A 332 8.52 -25.52 22.08
CA ARG A 332 7.30 -25.66 22.90
C ARG A 332 6.16 -26.41 22.20
N GLY A 333 6.40 -26.93 20.99
CA GLY A 333 5.42 -27.65 20.18
C GLY A 333 4.38 -26.76 19.51
N ARG A 334 4.59 -25.43 19.51
CA ARG A 334 3.64 -24.47 18.92
C ARG A 334 3.82 -24.36 17.39
N PRO A 335 2.75 -24.07 16.62
CA PRO A 335 2.79 -24.03 15.17
C PRO A 335 3.58 -22.84 14.60
N LEU A 336 4.29 -23.11 13.52
CA LEU A 336 5.04 -22.13 12.72
C LEU A 336 4.71 -22.34 11.24
N LEU A 337 4.40 -21.26 10.53
CA LEU A 337 4.21 -21.25 9.08
C LEU A 337 5.26 -20.37 8.41
N GLY A 338 6.10 -20.95 7.56
CA GLY A 338 6.94 -20.21 6.60
C GLY A 338 6.27 -20.11 5.23
N ILE A 339 6.35 -18.96 4.58
CA ILE A 339 5.83 -18.74 3.22
C ILE A 339 6.96 -18.23 2.33
N CYS A 340 7.20 -18.90 1.20
CA CYS A 340 8.21 -18.54 0.21
C CYS A 340 9.60 -18.34 0.86
N GLY A 341 10.19 -17.14 0.79
CA GLY A 341 11.44 -16.81 1.49
C GLY A 341 11.41 -17.14 2.99
N GLY A 342 10.28 -16.92 3.68
CA GLY A 342 10.10 -17.30 5.07
C GLY A 342 10.11 -18.81 5.32
N PHE A 343 9.71 -19.63 4.34
CA PHE A 343 9.91 -21.09 4.37
C PHE A 343 11.34 -21.48 4.02
N GLN A 344 11.98 -20.82 3.05
CA GLN A 344 13.38 -21.06 2.71
C GLN A 344 14.30 -20.84 3.94
N MET A 345 13.99 -19.85 4.80
CA MET A 345 14.63 -19.65 6.11
C MET A 345 14.48 -20.82 7.08
N LEU A 346 13.42 -21.63 7.00
CA LEU A 346 13.19 -22.78 7.90
C LEU A 346 14.14 -23.95 7.62
N GLY A 347 14.70 -24.01 6.41
CA GLY A 347 15.59 -25.11 5.98
C GLY A 347 16.91 -25.18 6.76
N GLY A 348 17.70 -26.21 6.46
CA GLY A 348 19.06 -26.35 7.00
C GLY A 348 20.08 -25.46 6.29
N VAL A 349 19.99 -25.35 4.95
CA VAL A 349 20.95 -24.57 4.13
C VAL A 349 20.24 -23.79 3.04
N ILE A 350 20.69 -22.54 2.84
CA ILE A 350 20.33 -21.68 1.71
C ILE A 350 21.63 -21.36 0.96
N ALA A 351 21.75 -21.83 -0.27
CA ALA A 351 22.86 -21.53 -1.15
C ALA A 351 22.44 -20.59 -2.27
N ASP A 352 23.34 -19.70 -2.66
CA ASP A 352 23.19 -18.76 -3.77
C ASP A 352 24.49 -18.68 -4.58
N PRO A 353 24.86 -19.76 -5.30
CA PRO A 353 26.10 -19.82 -6.07
C PRO A 353 26.12 -18.84 -7.24
N ASP A 354 24.94 -18.43 -7.73
CA ASP A 354 24.76 -17.52 -8.86
C ASP A 354 24.62 -16.04 -8.44
N GLY A 355 24.54 -15.74 -7.13
CA GLY A 355 24.47 -14.39 -6.58
C GLY A 355 23.16 -13.64 -6.84
N VAL A 356 22.03 -14.38 -6.85
CA VAL A 356 20.68 -13.88 -7.12
C VAL A 356 20.15 -12.94 -6.01
N GLU A 357 20.50 -13.20 -4.75
CA GLU A 357 20.15 -12.35 -3.61
C GLU A 357 21.32 -11.49 -3.09
N GLY A 358 22.56 -11.77 -3.49
CA GLY A 358 23.72 -10.94 -3.18
C GLY A 358 25.07 -11.63 -3.34
N SER A 359 26.09 -11.14 -2.61
CA SER A 359 27.45 -11.69 -2.66
C SER A 359 27.70 -12.87 -1.70
N VAL A 360 26.71 -13.24 -0.89
CA VAL A 360 26.82 -14.32 0.11
C VAL A 360 26.35 -15.62 -0.54
N THR A 361 27.27 -16.56 -0.79
CA THR A 361 27.02 -17.74 -1.62
C THR A 361 26.42 -18.94 -0.88
N GLU A 362 26.50 -19.00 0.45
CA GLU A 362 25.82 -20.01 1.27
C GLU A 362 25.65 -19.52 2.72
N VAL A 363 24.51 -19.84 3.33
CA VAL A 363 24.23 -19.65 4.76
C VAL A 363 23.47 -20.84 5.34
N GLU A 364 23.70 -21.12 6.62
CA GLU A 364 22.81 -21.99 7.39
C GLU A 364 21.45 -21.30 7.56
N GLY A 365 20.35 -22.05 7.38
CA GLY A 365 19.00 -21.62 7.73
C GLY A 365 18.71 -21.78 9.23
N LEU A 366 17.44 -21.81 9.62
CA LEU A 366 17.02 -22.03 11.01
C LEU A 366 17.08 -23.51 11.44
N GLY A 367 17.23 -24.44 10.49
CA GLY A 367 17.35 -25.89 10.79
C GLY A 367 16.07 -26.52 11.36
N LEU A 368 14.91 -25.93 11.05
CA LEU A 368 13.59 -26.37 11.54
C LEU A 368 12.89 -27.35 10.58
N LEU A 369 13.33 -27.40 9.33
CA LEU A 369 12.91 -28.37 8.31
C LEU A 369 14.13 -28.98 7.61
N ASP A 370 14.05 -30.27 7.30
CA ASP A 370 15.05 -31.00 6.50
C ASP A 370 14.94 -30.62 5.01
N VAL A 371 15.36 -29.39 4.72
CA VAL A 371 15.23 -28.74 3.41
C VAL A 371 16.50 -27.97 3.08
N ARG A 372 16.94 -28.07 1.82
CA ARG A 372 17.95 -27.21 1.20
C ARG A 372 17.30 -26.35 0.12
N THR A 373 17.64 -25.07 0.10
CA THR A 373 17.30 -24.14 -0.98
C THR A 373 18.56 -23.82 -1.78
N ASP A 374 18.55 -24.06 -3.09
CA ASP A 374 19.58 -23.55 -4.01
C ASP A 374 18.96 -22.42 -4.85
N PHE A 375 19.35 -21.17 -4.64
CA PHE A 375 18.98 -20.05 -5.51
C PHE A 375 19.55 -20.23 -6.91
N THR A 376 18.76 -19.85 -7.91
CA THR A 376 19.09 -19.92 -9.33
C THR A 376 18.49 -18.71 -10.06
N PRO A 377 19.08 -18.25 -11.19
CA PRO A 377 18.55 -17.13 -11.97
C PRO A 377 17.16 -17.37 -12.58
N ILE A 378 16.69 -18.63 -12.60
CA ILE A 378 15.37 -18.98 -13.15
C ILE A 378 14.30 -18.62 -12.12
N LYS A 379 13.42 -17.70 -12.51
CA LYS A 379 12.23 -17.35 -11.74
C LYS A 379 11.10 -18.32 -12.04
N ASN A 380 10.56 -18.94 -11.01
CA ASN A 380 9.33 -19.73 -11.10
C ASN A 380 8.13 -18.79 -10.98
N LEU A 381 7.25 -18.84 -11.99
CA LEU A 381 5.93 -18.21 -12.03
C LEU A 381 4.93 -19.33 -12.35
N ARG A 382 4.10 -19.73 -11.39
CA ARG A 382 3.15 -20.85 -11.57
C ARG A 382 1.84 -20.58 -10.83
N LEU A 383 0.74 -21.15 -11.34
CA LEU A 383 -0.59 -21.15 -10.72
C LEU A 383 -0.99 -22.59 -10.35
N PRO A 384 -0.36 -23.20 -9.33
CA PRO A 384 -0.61 -24.59 -8.98
C PRO A 384 -1.97 -24.80 -8.29
N THR A 385 -2.51 -25.98 -8.51
CA THR A 385 -3.66 -26.56 -7.80
C THR A 385 -3.29 -27.96 -7.31
N GLY A 386 -3.94 -28.42 -6.24
CA GLY A 386 -3.69 -29.72 -5.63
C GLY A 386 -4.49 -29.86 -4.34
N SER A 387 -3.97 -30.63 -3.37
CA SER A 387 -4.61 -30.80 -2.08
C SER A 387 -3.60 -30.83 -0.93
N ALA A 388 -4.00 -30.32 0.23
CA ALA A 388 -3.26 -30.43 1.48
C ALA A 388 -4.24 -30.53 2.65
N LEU A 389 -3.82 -31.20 3.74
CA LEU A 389 -4.67 -31.40 4.94
C LEU A 389 -6.03 -32.06 4.65
N GLY A 390 -6.14 -32.83 3.56
CA GLY A 390 -7.37 -33.51 3.15
C GLY A 390 -8.37 -32.65 2.37
N VAL A 391 -8.03 -31.41 2.02
CA VAL A 391 -8.89 -30.50 1.24
C VAL A 391 -8.17 -29.97 0.00
N GLU A 392 -8.95 -29.51 -0.98
CA GLU A 392 -8.44 -28.85 -2.18
C GLU A 392 -7.72 -27.54 -1.85
N ALA A 393 -6.67 -27.26 -2.62
CA ALA A 393 -5.77 -26.14 -2.43
C ALA A 393 -5.35 -25.54 -3.77
N SER A 394 -5.17 -24.22 -3.79
CA SER A 394 -4.63 -23.47 -4.92
C SER A 394 -3.79 -22.31 -4.41
N GLY A 395 -2.92 -21.78 -5.25
CA GLY A 395 -2.15 -20.58 -4.91
C GLY A 395 -1.32 -20.11 -6.10
N TYR A 396 -0.25 -19.38 -5.81
CA TYR A 396 0.74 -18.99 -6.80
C TYR A 396 2.17 -19.12 -6.30
N GLU A 397 3.06 -19.61 -7.15
CA GLU A 397 4.50 -19.67 -6.89
C GLU A 397 5.15 -18.48 -7.62
N ILE A 398 5.86 -17.62 -6.89
CA ILE A 398 6.55 -16.45 -7.45
C ILE A 398 7.92 -16.22 -6.81
N HIS A 399 8.88 -17.07 -7.13
CA HIS A 399 10.15 -17.15 -6.40
C HIS A 399 11.33 -17.50 -7.29
N HIS A 400 12.53 -17.22 -6.79
CA HIS A 400 13.75 -17.89 -7.23
C HIS A 400 14.04 -19.08 -6.32
N GLY A 401 14.94 -19.94 -6.79
CA GLY A 401 15.48 -21.04 -6.01
C GLY A 401 14.69 -22.35 -6.11
N ARG A 402 15.45 -23.43 -6.09
CA ARG A 402 15.01 -24.82 -6.16
C ARG A 402 15.05 -25.42 -4.76
N ILE A 403 13.96 -26.08 -4.38
CA ILE A 403 13.79 -26.72 -3.08
C ILE A 403 14.13 -28.20 -3.18
N THR A 404 15.05 -28.68 -2.35
CA THR A 404 15.35 -30.09 -2.15
C THR A 404 14.91 -30.48 -0.74
N ARG A 405 14.06 -31.50 -0.62
CA ARG A 405 13.57 -32.06 0.65
C ARG A 405 14.39 -33.30 1.01
N GLY A 406 14.77 -33.45 2.27
CA GLY A 406 15.29 -34.70 2.81
C GLY A 406 14.17 -35.62 3.33
N ASP A 407 14.55 -36.77 3.89
CA ASP A 407 13.61 -37.80 4.36
C ASP A 407 12.87 -37.40 5.65
N GLY A 408 13.34 -36.37 6.36
CA GLY A 408 12.76 -35.90 7.63
C GLY A 408 11.47 -35.08 7.52
N VAL A 409 10.99 -34.81 6.31
CA VAL A 409 9.83 -33.92 6.04
C VAL A 409 8.84 -34.54 5.05
N THR A 410 7.58 -34.10 5.12
CA THR A 410 6.55 -34.40 4.11
C THR A 410 6.33 -33.21 3.18
N GLU A 411 5.74 -33.45 2.00
CA GLU A 411 5.32 -32.39 1.06
C GLU A 411 4.23 -31.52 1.70
N PHE A 412 4.29 -30.21 1.49
CA PHE A 412 3.21 -29.29 1.81
C PHE A 412 3.21 -28.09 0.86
N LEU A 413 2.34 -28.10 -0.16
CA LEU A 413 2.03 -26.95 -1.02
C LEU A 413 3.30 -26.33 -1.65
N GLY A 414 4.08 -27.16 -2.35
CA GLY A 414 5.35 -26.76 -2.96
C GLY A 414 6.50 -26.60 -1.97
N GLY A 415 6.21 -26.54 -0.65
CA GLY A 415 7.17 -26.54 0.44
C GLY A 415 7.16 -27.86 1.22
N ALA A 416 7.37 -27.82 2.53
CA ALA A 416 7.54 -29.01 3.37
C ALA A 416 6.96 -28.85 4.78
N ARG A 417 6.67 -29.97 5.45
CA ARG A 417 6.14 -30.02 6.82
C ARG A 417 6.90 -31.03 7.69
N ALA A 418 7.16 -30.67 8.95
CA ALA A 418 7.52 -31.60 10.02
C ALA A 418 6.75 -31.25 11.30
N GLY A 419 5.85 -32.14 11.74
CA GLY A 419 5.01 -31.90 12.92
C GLY A 419 4.17 -30.62 12.79
N GLN A 420 4.41 -29.66 13.69
CA GLN A 420 3.77 -28.33 13.70
C GLN A 420 4.58 -27.24 12.98
N VAL A 421 5.69 -27.57 12.32
CA VAL A 421 6.40 -26.67 11.42
C VAL A 421 5.91 -26.90 10.00
N PHE A 422 5.32 -25.88 9.40
CA PHE A 422 4.79 -25.85 8.03
C PHE A 422 5.59 -24.85 7.21
N GLY A 423 5.85 -25.18 5.96
CA GLY A 423 6.50 -24.30 5.00
C GLY A 423 5.90 -24.50 3.63
N THR A 424 5.55 -23.43 2.93
CA THR A 424 4.89 -23.47 1.61
C THR A 424 5.59 -22.55 0.61
N MET A 425 5.59 -22.91 -0.68
CA MET A 425 5.96 -22.00 -1.78
C MET A 425 4.73 -21.31 -2.39
N TRP A 426 3.52 -21.73 -2.02
CA TRP A 426 2.26 -21.23 -2.58
C TRP A 426 1.77 -20.02 -1.78
N HIS A 427 2.05 -18.83 -2.31
CA HIS A 427 1.40 -17.60 -1.91
C HIS A 427 -0.11 -17.66 -2.18
N GLY A 428 -0.87 -16.89 -1.42
CA GLY A 428 -2.34 -16.84 -1.49
C GLY A 428 -3.05 -18.14 -1.08
N SER A 429 -2.35 -19.17 -0.62
CA SER A 429 -2.96 -20.48 -0.31
C SER A 429 -4.01 -20.40 0.80
N LEU A 430 -3.80 -19.54 1.81
CA LEU A 430 -4.79 -19.27 2.86
C LEU A 430 -5.99 -18.40 2.41
N GLU A 431 -5.97 -17.84 1.19
CA GLU A 431 -7.17 -17.22 0.60
C GLU A 431 -8.26 -18.27 0.29
N GLY A 432 -7.90 -19.55 0.18
CA GLY A 432 -8.83 -20.67 0.05
C GLY A 432 -9.45 -21.07 1.40
N ASP A 433 -10.75 -20.82 1.56
CA ASP A 433 -11.47 -20.98 2.83
C ASP A 433 -11.36 -22.39 3.45
N ALA A 434 -11.49 -23.44 2.63
CA ALA A 434 -11.38 -24.82 3.10
C ALA A 434 -9.97 -25.15 3.63
N LEU A 435 -8.92 -24.74 2.92
CA LEU A 435 -7.53 -24.96 3.34
C LEU A 435 -7.19 -24.14 4.58
N ARG A 436 -7.66 -22.88 4.66
CA ARG A 436 -7.48 -22.04 5.85
C ARG A 436 -8.14 -22.66 7.08
N GLY A 437 -9.38 -23.14 6.95
CA GLY A 437 -10.09 -23.87 8.00
C GLY A 437 -9.31 -25.10 8.47
N ALA A 438 -8.95 -26.00 7.55
CA ALA A 438 -8.19 -27.21 7.88
C ALA A 438 -6.80 -26.92 8.48
N PHE A 439 -6.14 -25.84 8.05
CA PHE A 439 -4.88 -25.38 8.64
C PHE A 439 -5.06 -24.89 10.08
N LEU A 440 -6.09 -24.08 10.35
CA LEU A 440 -6.38 -23.58 11.70
C LEU A 440 -6.84 -24.68 12.65
N GLU A 441 -7.58 -25.68 12.16
CA GLU A 441 -7.92 -26.89 12.92
C GLU A 441 -6.65 -27.66 13.30
N ALA A 442 -5.79 -27.97 12.32
CA ALA A 442 -4.55 -28.71 12.53
C ALA A 442 -3.46 -27.98 13.35
N THR A 443 -3.57 -26.65 13.52
CA THR A 443 -2.55 -25.85 14.22
C THR A 443 -3.01 -25.29 15.57
N LEU A 444 -4.26 -24.83 15.66
CA LEU A 444 -4.77 -24.08 16.82
C LEU A 444 -5.96 -24.77 17.53
N ASP A 445 -6.34 -25.98 17.11
CA ASP A 445 -7.52 -26.72 17.59
C ASP A 445 -8.80 -25.89 17.46
N ARG A 446 -9.00 -25.32 16.25
CA ARG A 446 -10.12 -24.44 15.92
C ARG A 446 -10.97 -25.04 14.81
N ALA A 447 -12.28 -25.13 15.06
CA ALA A 447 -13.23 -25.43 13.99
C ALA A 447 -13.16 -24.36 12.88
N PRO A 448 -13.31 -24.74 11.60
CA PRO A 448 -13.44 -23.79 10.49
C PRO A 448 -14.56 -22.77 10.75
N SER A 449 -14.32 -21.50 10.44
CA SER A 449 -15.37 -20.48 10.48
C SER A 449 -16.19 -20.45 9.19
N GLU A 450 -17.34 -19.78 9.22
CA GLU A 450 -18.15 -19.52 8.02
C GLU A 450 -17.61 -18.32 7.20
N VAL A 451 -16.46 -17.74 7.57
CA VAL A 451 -15.94 -16.54 6.93
C VAL A 451 -15.31 -16.89 5.58
N SER A 452 -15.86 -16.34 4.50
CA SER A 452 -15.28 -16.48 3.16
C SER A 452 -14.44 -15.27 2.77
N PHE A 453 -13.15 -15.49 2.49
CA PHE A 453 -12.21 -14.47 2.08
C PHE A 453 -12.47 -13.96 0.66
N PRO A 454 -12.74 -14.81 -0.37
CA PRO A 454 -13.19 -14.35 -1.68
C PRO A 454 -14.45 -13.48 -1.60
N ALA A 455 -15.44 -13.86 -0.78
CA ALA A 455 -16.65 -13.07 -0.61
C ALA A 455 -16.40 -11.75 0.13
N ALA A 456 -15.47 -11.71 1.08
CA ALA A 456 -15.06 -10.48 1.76
C ALA A 456 -14.33 -9.51 0.81
N ARG A 457 -13.50 -10.03 -0.10
CA ARG A 457 -12.86 -9.25 -1.17
C ARG A 457 -13.90 -8.63 -2.11
N GLU A 458 -14.85 -9.41 -2.62
CA GLU A 458 -15.91 -8.86 -3.49
C GLU A 458 -16.75 -7.80 -2.78
N ARG A 459 -17.20 -8.06 -1.53
CA ARG A 459 -17.92 -7.05 -0.73
C ARG A 459 -17.13 -5.75 -0.55
N ARG A 460 -15.80 -5.81 -0.49
CA ARG A 460 -14.97 -4.60 -0.43
C ARG A 460 -14.85 -3.89 -1.76
N LEU A 461 -14.67 -4.63 -2.86
CA LEU A 461 -14.69 -4.04 -4.19
C LEU A 461 -16.01 -3.32 -4.44
N ASP A 462 -17.12 -3.94 -4.01
CA ASP A 462 -18.44 -3.33 -4.01
C ASP A 462 -18.52 -2.07 -3.15
N LEU A 463 -18.10 -2.10 -1.88
CA LEU A 463 -18.05 -0.93 -1.00
C LEU A 463 -17.27 0.25 -1.60
N ILE A 464 -16.13 0.00 -2.27
CA ILE A 464 -15.35 1.07 -2.91
C ILE A 464 -16.10 1.63 -4.13
N GLY A 465 -16.76 0.75 -4.90
CA GLY A 465 -17.63 1.16 -6.00
C GLY A 465 -18.80 2.01 -5.52
N ASP A 466 -19.45 1.60 -4.42
CA ASP A 466 -20.56 2.31 -3.79
C ASP A 466 -20.11 3.70 -3.30
N LEU A 467 -18.98 3.79 -2.59
CA LEU A 467 -18.40 5.07 -2.14
C LEU A 467 -18.07 6.02 -3.29
N VAL A 468 -17.54 5.50 -4.41
CA VAL A 468 -17.27 6.30 -5.61
C VAL A 468 -18.55 6.75 -6.31
N GLU A 469 -19.57 5.89 -6.37
CA GLU A 469 -20.85 6.20 -7.01
C GLU A 469 -21.74 7.13 -6.17
N GLU A 470 -21.64 7.10 -4.84
CA GLU A 470 -22.36 8.01 -3.93
C GLU A 470 -21.70 9.40 -3.82
N HIS A 471 -20.36 9.46 -3.81
CA HIS A 471 -19.64 10.68 -3.40
C HIS A 471 -18.84 11.38 -4.52
N LEU A 472 -18.70 10.77 -5.70
CA LEU A 472 -18.10 11.42 -6.88
C LEU A 472 -19.14 11.64 -7.98
N ASP A 473 -18.93 12.68 -8.78
CA ASP A 473 -19.67 12.97 -10.01
C ASP A 473 -19.27 11.99 -11.13
N LEU A 474 -19.75 10.76 -10.99
CA LEU A 474 -19.34 9.63 -11.81
C LEU A 474 -19.75 9.78 -13.28
N ASP A 475 -20.83 10.51 -13.56
CA ASP A 475 -21.26 10.85 -14.91
C ASP A 475 -20.24 11.80 -15.56
N ALA A 476 -19.88 12.90 -14.89
CA ALA A 476 -18.88 13.83 -15.40
C ALA A 476 -17.50 13.18 -15.56
N LEU A 477 -17.11 12.28 -14.66
CA LEU A 477 -15.87 11.51 -14.77
C LEU A 477 -15.89 10.51 -15.95
N LEU A 478 -17.04 9.90 -16.25
CA LEU A 478 -17.20 9.00 -17.40
C LEU A 478 -17.18 9.76 -18.73
N ASP A 479 -17.91 10.88 -18.83
CA ASP A 479 -17.92 11.74 -20.02
C ASP A 479 -16.54 12.35 -20.31
N LEU A 480 -15.82 12.73 -19.25
CA LEU A 480 -14.43 13.14 -19.33
C LEU A 480 -13.54 12.01 -19.85
N ALA A 481 -13.67 10.80 -19.28
CA ALA A 481 -12.88 9.63 -19.69
C ALA A 481 -13.17 9.19 -21.13
N GLN A 482 -14.42 9.27 -21.59
CA GLN A 482 -14.79 8.93 -22.98
C GLN A 482 -14.40 10.00 -23.99
N GLY A 483 -14.06 11.22 -23.54
CA GLY A 483 -13.80 12.37 -24.41
C GLY A 483 -15.07 13.02 -24.96
N ASN A 484 -16.23 12.74 -24.37
CA ASN A 484 -17.51 13.37 -24.70
C ASN A 484 -17.58 14.81 -24.18
N ALA A 485 -16.94 15.08 -23.03
CA ALA A 485 -16.83 16.42 -22.48
C ALA A 485 -15.96 17.30 -23.39
N GLY A 486 -16.55 18.32 -24.01
CA GLY A 486 -15.80 19.39 -24.63
C GLY A 486 -14.88 20.04 -23.59
N ARG A 487 -13.61 20.29 -23.93
CA ARG A 487 -12.60 20.89 -23.01
C ARG A 487 -12.97 22.27 -22.45
N ALA A 488 -14.11 22.85 -22.85
CA ALA A 488 -14.66 24.11 -22.35
C ALA A 488 -16.06 23.96 -21.68
N ASP A 489 -16.69 22.78 -21.73
CA ASP A 489 -18.09 22.58 -21.28
C ASP A 489 -18.19 22.17 -19.81
N VAL A 490 -17.11 21.61 -19.23
CA VAL A 490 -16.99 21.29 -17.79
C VAL A 490 -17.20 22.53 -16.90
N VAL A 491 -17.05 23.74 -17.45
CA VAL A 491 -17.17 25.03 -16.73
C VAL A 491 -18.62 25.59 -16.72
N ARG A 492 -19.62 24.89 -17.29
CA ARG A 492 -20.93 25.52 -17.62
C ARG A 492 -22.22 24.88 -17.11
N ASP A 493 -22.24 23.61 -16.67
CA ASP A 493 -23.52 22.94 -16.33
C ASP A 493 -24.01 23.14 -14.86
N GLU A 494 -23.32 23.96 -14.06
CA GLU A 494 -23.77 24.31 -12.69
C GLU A 494 -25.19 24.90 -12.64
N ARG A 495 -25.63 25.56 -13.72
CA ARG A 495 -26.95 26.22 -13.78
C ARG A 495 -28.13 25.25 -13.83
N ARG A 496 -27.89 23.95 -14.02
CA ARG A 496 -28.96 22.93 -14.13
C ARG A 496 -29.21 22.16 -12.83
N ARG A 497 -28.29 22.21 -11.86
CA ARG A 497 -28.34 21.39 -10.63
C ARG A 497 -29.08 22.03 -9.44
N VAL A 498 -29.44 23.31 -9.51
CA VAL A 498 -30.08 24.02 -8.39
C VAL A 498 -31.58 23.67 -8.24
N GLU A 499 -32.25 23.16 -9.27
CA GLU A 499 -33.71 22.95 -9.25
C GLU A 499 -34.17 21.57 -8.76
N THR A 500 -33.32 20.54 -8.74
CA THR A 500 -33.76 19.14 -8.50
C THR A 500 -33.72 18.66 -7.04
N ASN A 501 -33.10 19.41 -6.11
CA ASN A 501 -32.98 19.02 -4.70
C ASN A 501 -33.86 19.89 -3.75
N THR A 502 -35.13 20.13 -4.12
CA THR A 502 -36.15 20.63 -3.17
C THR A 502 -37.23 19.59 -2.91
N VAL A 503 -37.20 19.00 -1.71
CA VAL A 503 -38.28 18.15 -1.20
C VAL A 503 -39.47 19.03 -0.81
N PRO A 504 -40.69 18.81 -1.33
CA PRO A 504 -41.84 19.64 -1.01
C PRO A 504 -42.40 19.32 0.38
N SER A 505 -42.28 20.25 1.32
CA SER A 505 -43.00 20.21 2.60
C SER A 505 -44.38 20.84 2.44
N SER A 506 -45.45 20.06 2.64
CA SER A 506 -46.83 20.54 2.65
C SER A 506 -47.61 20.04 3.87
N ALA A 507 -47.82 20.94 4.84
CA ALA A 507 -48.93 20.88 5.79
C ALA A 507 -49.16 22.28 6.38
N ALA A 508 -50.40 22.77 6.32
CA ALA A 508 -50.79 24.07 6.85
C ALA A 508 -51.61 23.92 8.15
N ALA A 509 -51.47 24.88 9.08
CA ALA A 509 -52.45 25.13 10.14
C ALA A 509 -52.34 26.57 10.69
N ASP A 510 -53.24 27.41 10.21
CA ASP A 510 -53.90 28.60 10.81
C ASP A 510 -53.24 29.63 11.75
N ARG A 511 -53.77 30.84 11.60
CA ARG A 511 -53.49 32.06 12.37
C ARG A 511 -54.50 32.23 13.52
N VAL A 512 -54.05 32.72 14.68
CA VAL A 512 -54.77 33.72 15.48
C VAL A 512 -53.72 34.64 16.13
N GLY A 513 -53.93 35.96 16.11
CA GLY A 513 -53.10 36.93 16.84
C GLY A 513 -53.91 37.63 17.94
N LEU A 514 -53.23 38.29 18.88
CA LEU A 514 -53.82 39.25 19.82
C LEU A 514 -52.73 40.17 20.44
N ASP A 515 -53.17 41.28 21.03
CA ASP A 515 -52.39 42.50 21.26
C ASP A 515 -51.43 42.55 22.47
N THR A 516 -50.68 43.65 22.51
CA THR A 516 -49.73 44.15 23.54
C THR A 516 -50.48 44.80 24.75
N PRO A 517 -49.86 45.41 25.82
CA PRO A 517 -48.48 45.87 26.02
C PRO A 517 -47.92 45.63 27.49
N PRO A 518 -47.06 46.45 28.17
CA PRO A 518 -46.02 45.96 29.12
C PRO A 518 -46.28 46.34 30.61
N PRO A 519 -45.30 46.15 31.55
CA PRO A 519 -44.56 47.34 32.01
C PRO A 519 -43.11 47.15 32.58
N SER A 520 -42.39 48.27 32.72
CA SER A 520 -41.31 48.66 33.69
C SER A 520 -40.49 47.60 34.46
N GLY A 521 -39.15 47.62 34.46
CA GLY A 521 -38.29 48.47 35.33
C GLY A 521 -37.61 47.61 36.44
N SER A 522 -36.51 47.94 37.12
CA SER A 522 -35.57 49.08 37.10
C SER A 522 -34.33 48.78 37.99
N GLY A 523 -33.11 49.18 37.58
CA GLY A 523 -31.90 49.33 38.44
C GLY A 523 -31.23 48.06 39.02
N GLY A 524 -29.93 48.04 39.37
CA GLY A 524 -28.86 49.01 39.12
C GLY A 524 -27.74 49.05 40.19
N SER A 525 -26.49 48.76 39.82
CA SER A 525 -25.23 49.15 40.52
C SER A 525 -24.97 48.52 41.93
N THR A 526 -23.79 48.53 42.59
CA THR A 526 -22.41 49.08 42.42
C THR A 526 -21.41 48.26 43.28
N SER A 527 -20.10 48.26 42.94
CA SER A 527 -18.90 48.19 43.84
C SER A 527 -18.72 47.00 44.84
N GLY A 528 -17.52 46.55 45.22
CA GLY A 528 -16.13 46.89 44.88
C GLY A 528 -15.17 46.63 46.07
N GLY A 529 -13.85 46.49 45.84
CA GLY A 529 -12.82 46.79 46.87
C GLY A 529 -11.96 45.65 47.48
N VAL A 530 -10.70 45.56 47.02
CA VAL A 530 -9.41 45.48 47.77
C VAL A 530 -9.26 44.61 49.06
N GLY A 531 -8.20 43.78 49.11
CA GLY A 531 -7.58 43.30 50.37
C GLY A 531 -6.39 42.33 50.13
N SER A 532 -5.21 42.59 50.71
CA SER A 532 -3.92 41.96 50.32
C SER A 532 -3.08 41.34 51.47
N THR A 533 -1.93 40.73 51.08
CA THR A 533 -0.78 40.19 51.88
C THR A 533 -0.93 38.76 52.44
N SER A 534 0.11 37.98 52.81
CA SER A 534 1.58 38.24 52.92
C SER A 534 2.46 36.96 52.74
N GLY A 535 3.76 37.13 52.41
CA GLY A 535 4.89 36.23 52.76
C GLY A 535 5.29 35.09 51.77
N GLY A 536 6.59 34.84 51.46
CA GLY A 536 7.84 35.56 51.78
C GLY A 536 9.14 34.80 51.41
N GLY A 537 10.25 35.52 51.15
CA GLY A 537 11.65 35.03 50.98
C GLY A 537 12.08 34.67 49.54
N SER A 538 13.08 35.24 48.82
CA SER A 538 14.42 35.84 49.09
C SER A 538 15.52 34.80 49.39
N THR A 539 16.77 34.75 48.88
CA THR A 539 17.76 35.69 48.26
C THR A 539 18.81 34.86 47.46
N SER A 540 19.27 35.16 46.24
CA SER A 540 20.29 36.14 45.73
C SER A 540 21.77 35.97 46.15
N GLY A 541 22.70 35.96 45.16
CA GLY A 541 24.16 36.08 45.29
C GLY A 541 24.93 34.86 44.74
N GLY A 542 26.04 34.94 43.98
CA GLY A 542 26.85 36.08 43.51
C GLY A 542 28.34 35.89 43.86
N GLY A 543 29.26 35.83 42.86
CA GLY A 543 30.71 35.77 43.12
C GLY A 543 31.53 35.10 42.00
N SER A 544 32.72 35.63 41.71
CA SER A 544 33.55 35.28 40.55
C SER A 544 35.04 35.08 40.90
N THR A 545 35.87 34.83 39.88
CA THR A 545 37.34 35.03 39.80
C THR A 545 38.35 34.01 40.38
N SER A 546 38.95 33.25 39.44
CA SER A 546 40.39 33.25 39.05
C SER A 546 41.51 32.59 39.88
N GLY A 547 42.43 31.94 39.14
CA GLY A 547 43.83 31.62 39.53
C GLY A 547 44.09 30.13 39.81
N GLY A 548 45.17 29.49 39.34
CA GLY A 548 46.26 29.91 38.43
C GLY A 548 47.60 29.18 38.72
N GLY A 549 48.28 28.64 37.70
CA GLY A 549 49.60 27.97 37.77
C GLY A 549 49.52 26.43 37.77
N SER A 550 50.14 25.64 36.87
CA SER A 550 51.57 25.55 36.40
C SER A 550 52.51 25.03 37.51
N THR A 551 53.57 24.22 37.33
CA THR A 551 54.46 23.79 36.21
C THR A 551 54.94 22.31 36.44
N SER A 552 55.74 21.60 35.62
CA SER A 552 55.93 21.49 34.15
C SER A 552 56.95 20.36 33.80
N GLY A 553 56.81 19.66 32.67
CA GLY A 553 57.86 18.82 32.05
C GLY A 553 57.65 17.29 32.16
N GLY A 554 58.07 16.46 31.20
CA GLY A 554 58.71 16.75 29.90
C GLY A 554 59.38 15.49 29.34
N GLY A 555 59.23 15.20 28.04
CA GLY A 555 59.82 13.99 27.42
C GLY A 555 59.25 13.69 26.03
N SER A 556 60.00 14.04 24.98
CA SER A 556 59.61 13.94 23.57
C SER A 556 60.18 12.71 22.87
N THR A 557 59.41 12.09 21.95
CA THR A 557 59.83 11.53 20.64
C THR A 557 58.56 10.98 19.93
N SER A 558 57.99 11.67 18.93
CA SER A 558 58.31 11.62 17.49
C SER A 558 57.86 10.32 16.76
N GLY A 559 56.86 10.44 15.87
CA GLY A 559 56.47 9.36 14.93
C GLY A 559 55.09 9.60 14.31
N GLY A 560 55.05 10.17 13.11
CA GLY A 560 53.83 10.69 12.45
C GLY A 560 52.77 9.68 11.98
N GLY A 561 51.68 10.20 11.41
CA GLY A 561 50.63 9.37 10.81
C GLY A 561 49.24 10.04 10.72
N SER A 562 49.09 10.98 9.79
CA SER A 562 47.84 11.45 9.15
C SER A 562 46.47 11.08 9.76
N THR A 563 45.74 12.12 10.15
CA THR A 563 44.30 12.14 10.46
C THR A 563 43.39 11.93 9.25
N SER A 564 42.29 11.19 9.43
CA SER A 564 40.99 11.51 8.82
C SER A 564 39.85 10.96 9.67
N GLY A 565 39.17 11.85 10.41
CA GLY A 565 37.99 11.50 11.20
C GLY A 565 36.72 11.59 10.36
N GLY A 566 36.01 10.47 10.18
CA GLY A 566 34.67 10.46 9.60
C GLY A 566 33.64 10.85 10.65
N GLY A 567 33.11 12.08 10.58
CA GLY A 567 32.00 12.51 11.42
C GLY A 567 30.70 11.84 11.00
N SER A 568 29.99 11.22 11.95
CA SER A 568 28.68 10.62 11.70
C SER A 568 27.61 11.69 11.53
N THR A 569 27.00 11.78 10.35
CA THR A 569 25.77 12.53 10.13
C THR A 569 24.62 11.59 9.81
N SER A 570 23.56 11.69 10.61
CA SER A 570 22.29 10.98 10.43
C SER A 570 21.59 11.44 9.14
N GLY A 571 21.61 10.58 8.12
CA GLY A 571 20.87 10.80 6.87
C GLY A 571 19.45 10.27 6.95
N GLY A 572 18.46 11.16 6.84
CA GLY A 572 17.05 10.78 6.78
C GLY A 572 16.70 10.00 5.50
N ILE A 573 15.73 9.11 5.64
CA ILE A 573 15.18 8.31 4.54
C ILE A 573 14.33 9.22 3.64
N ILE A 574 14.57 9.17 2.33
CA ILE A 574 13.61 9.61 1.31
C ILE A 574 13.21 8.36 0.53
N ARG A 575 11.91 8.07 0.49
CA ARG A 575 11.26 6.99 -0.26
C ARG A 575 10.25 7.63 -1.19
#